data_AF-A0A0C1YCM6-F1
#
_entry.id   AF-A0A0C1YCM6-F1
#
_cell.length_a   1.000
_cell.length_b   1.000
_cell.length_c   1.000
_cell.angle_alpha   90.00
_cell.angle_beta   90.00
_cell.angle_gamma   90.00
#
_symmetry.space_group_name_H-M   'P 1'
#
loop_
_entity.id
_entity.type
_entity.pdbx_description
1 polymer ?
#
loop_
_entity_poly.entity_id
_entity_poly.type
_entity_poly.pdbx_seq_one_letter_code
_entity_poly.pdbx_strand_id
1 'polypeptide(L)' 'MPPLFPALAAGSALPALQFGDRTLTHSQLAVAAGSLAGRIAGERRVAVWATPTLGTAVGVVAALLAGV' A
#
# COMPACT_ATOMS: atom_id res chain seq x y z
N MET A 1 8.40 -13.90 11.44
CA MET A 1 7.02 -13.38 11.51
C MET A 1 6.41 -13.47 10.12
N PRO A 2 5.18 -13.99 9.97
CA PRO A 2 4.50 -13.95 8.68
C PRO A 2 4.24 -12.48 8.25
N PRO A 3 4.23 -12.18 6.94
CA PRO A 3 3.97 -10.83 6.46
C PRO A 3 2.54 -10.42 6.79
N LEU A 4 2.33 -9.14 7.16
CA LEU A 4 1.00 -8.59 7.43
C LEU A 4 0.08 -8.69 6.20
N PHE A 5 0.66 -8.58 4.99
CA PHE A 5 -0.05 -8.71 3.72
C PHE A 5 0.56 -9.82 2.84
N PRO A 6 0.21 -11.10 3.05
CA PRO A 6 0.79 -12.21 2.31
C PRO A 6 0.58 -12.12 0.78
N ALA A 7 -0.62 -11.75 0.32
CA ALA A 7 -0.92 -11.63 -1.10
C ALA A 7 -0.17 -10.47 -1.79
N LEU A 8 0.10 -9.39 -1.02
CA LEU A 8 0.93 -8.27 -1.45
C LEU A 8 2.40 -8.69 -1.56
N ALA A 9 2.91 -9.38 -0.54
CA ALA A 9 4.28 -9.91 -0.51
C ALA A 9 4.52 -10.94 -1.62
N ALA A 10 3.50 -11.73 -1.97
CA ALA A 10 3.54 -12.68 -3.07
C ALA A 10 3.47 -12.03 -4.47
N GLY A 11 3.18 -10.72 -4.57
CA GLY A 11 3.09 -10.02 -5.84
C GLY A 11 2.01 -10.57 -6.77
N SER A 12 0.87 -11.00 -6.21
CA SER A 12 -0.19 -11.64 -6.98
C SER A 12 -0.79 -10.70 -8.05
N ALA A 13 -1.18 -11.27 -9.20
CA ALA A 13 -1.92 -10.55 -10.25
C ALA A 13 -3.42 -10.40 -9.94
N LEU A 14 -3.90 -10.96 -8.83
CA LEU A 14 -5.29 -10.81 -8.40
C LEU A 14 -5.61 -9.36 -8.01
N PRO A 15 -6.84 -8.87 -8.27
CA PRO A 15 -7.31 -7.56 -7.81
C PRO A 15 -7.16 -7.40 -6.29
N ALA A 16 -6.63 -6.25 -5.86
CA ALA A 16 -6.42 -5.90 -4.46
C ALA A 16 -7.30 -4.71 -4.02
N LEU A 17 -7.40 -3.68 -4.86
CA LEU A 17 -8.20 -2.49 -4.60
C LEU A 17 -9.02 -2.15 -5.84
N GLN A 18 -10.27 -1.76 -5.65
CA GLN A 18 -11.11 -1.19 -6.69
C GLN A 18 -11.80 0.06 -6.16
N PHE A 19 -11.63 1.17 -6.86
CA PHE A 19 -12.30 2.43 -6.59
C PHE A 19 -12.88 2.95 -7.90
N GLY A 20 -14.21 2.91 -8.02
CA GLY A 20 -14.89 3.22 -9.27
C GLY A 20 -14.43 2.30 -10.40
N ASP A 21 -13.95 2.90 -11.48
CA ASP A 21 -13.44 2.24 -12.69
C ASP A 21 -11.96 1.81 -12.59
N ARG A 22 -11.26 2.18 -11.52
CA ARG A 22 -9.84 1.88 -11.33
C ARG A 22 -9.64 0.70 -10.41
N THR A 23 -8.88 -0.27 -10.89
CA THR A 23 -8.47 -1.46 -10.13
C THR A 23 -6.95 -1.55 -10.08
N LEU A 24 -6.41 -1.85 -8.90
CA LEU A 24 -5.02 -2.25 -8.73
C LEU A 24 -4.96 -3.72 -8.32
N THR A 25 -4.06 -4.47 -8.95
CA THR A 25 -3.67 -5.82 -8.50
C THR A 25 -2.78 -5.74 -7.26
N HIS A 26 -2.57 -6.86 -6.58
CA HIS A 26 -1.61 -6.91 -5.47
C HIS A 26 -0.18 -6.55 -5.91
N SER A 27 0.25 -6.97 -7.10
CA SER A 27 1.56 -6.57 -7.65
C SER A 27 1.67 -5.07 -7.91
N GLN A 28 0.65 -4.45 -8.50
CA GLN A 28 0.63 -3.01 -8.76
C GLN A 28 0.60 -2.21 -7.45
N LEU A 29 -0.20 -2.67 -6.47
CA LEU A 29 -0.24 -2.07 -5.14
C LEU A 29 1.13 -2.20 -4.44
N ALA A 30 1.79 -3.35 -4.54
CA ALA A 30 3.11 -3.57 -3.95
C ALA A 30 4.15 -2.59 -4.52
N VAL A 31 4.15 -2.37 -5.84
CA VAL A 31 5.05 -1.41 -6.49
C VAL A 31 4.75 0.03 -6.05
N ALA A 32 3.49 0.46 -6.10
CA ALA A 32 3.10 1.82 -5.74
C ALA A 32 3.35 2.11 -4.25
N ALA A 33 2.92 1.21 -3.36
CA ALA A 33 3.10 1.35 -1.93
C ALA A 33 4.58 1.20 -1.52
N GLY A 34 5.33 0.29 -2.15
CA GLY A 34 6.77 0.11 -1.88
C GLY A 34 7.60 1.33 -2.25
N SER A 35 7.30 1.96 -3.40
CA SER A 35 7.95 3.22 -3.80
C SER A 35 7.69 4.35 -2.78
N LEU A 36 6.45 4.47 -2.29
CA LEU A 36 6.11 5.46 -1.27
C LEU A 36 6.71 5.11 0.09
N ALA A 37 6.70 3.84 0.49
CA ALA A 37 7.30 3.35 1.73
C ALA A 37 8.79 3.69 1.81
N GLY A 38 9.53 3.51 0.71
CA GLY A 38 10.94 3.90 0.63
C GLY A 38 11.18 5.39 0.84
N ARG A 39 10.22 6.25 0.49
CA ARG A 39 10.31 7.70 0.70
C ARG A 39 10.03 8.14 2.14
N ILE A 40 9.23 7.37 2.88
CA ILE A 40 8.83 7.67 4.26
C ILE A 40 9.56 6.79 5.28
N ALA A 41 10.52 5.98 4.84
CA ALA A 41 11.29 5.09 5.70
C ALA A 41 12.05 5.88 6.77
N GLY A 42 12.01 5.41 8.02
CA GLY A 42 12.65 6.05 9.16
C GLY A 42 11.80 7.11 9.86
N GLU A 43 10.67 7.50 9.27
CA GLU A 43 9.69 8.33 9.98
C GLU A 43 9.05 7.56 11.13
N ARG A 44 8.86 8.21 12.27
CA ARG A 44 8.25 7.56 13.44
C ARG A 44 6.73 7.57 13.41
N ARG A 45 6.12 8.54 12.72
CA ARG A 45 4.67 8.73 12.61
C ARG A 45 4.35 9.43 11.29
N VAL A 46 3.32 8.96 10.61
CA VAL A 46 2.82 9.55 9.37
C VAL A 46 1.33 9.83 9.53
N ALA A 47 0.93 11.08 9.27
CA ALA A 47 -0.48 11.45 9.23
C ALA A 47 -1.03 11.24 7.81
N VAL A 48 -2.23 10.65 7.70
CA VAL A 48 -2.94 10.45 6.43
C VAL A 48 -4.19 11.31 6.42
N TRP A 49 -4.27 12.27 5.51
CA TRP A 49 -5.54 12.95 5.21
C TRP A 49 -6.42 12.01 4.39
N ALA A 50 -7.29 11.28 5.06
CA ALA A 50 -8.03 10.18 4.47
C ALA A 50 -9.27 10.66 3.71
N THR A 51 -9.34 10.29 2.43
CA THR A 51 -10.54 10.38 1.58
C THR A 51 -10.76 9.00 0.96
N PRO A 52 -11.98 8.63 0.50
CA PRO A 52 -12.24 7.30 -0.04
C PRO A 52 -11.67 7.17 -1.47
N THR A 53 -10.34 7.17 -1.58
CA THR A 53 -9.60 7.16 -2.85
C THR A 53 -8.52 6.09 -2.83
N LEU A 54 -8.11 5.65 -4.04
CA LEU A 54 -6.94 4.78 -4.20
C LEU A 54 -5.69 5.34 -3.54
N GLY A 55 -5.48 6.66 -3.61
CA GLY A 55 -4.31 7.32 -3.02
C GLY A 55 -4.25 7.14 -1.50
N THR A 56 -5.38 7.24 -0.81
CA THR A 56 -5.44 6.99 0.64
C THR A 56 -5.13 5.53 0.97
N ALA A 57 -5.68 4.57 0.23
CA ALA A 57 -5.38 3.16 0.44
C ALA A 57 -3.89 2.83 0.21
N VAL A 58 -3.31 3.33 -0.88
CA VAL A 58 -1.86 3.17 -1.17
C VAL A 58 -1.01 3.81 -0.07
N GLY A 59 -1.37 5.00 0.40
CA GLY A 59 -0.66 5.70 1.48
C GLY A 59 -0.64 4.93 2.79
N VAL A 60 -1.77 4.32 3.18
CA VAL A 60 -1.87 3.49 4.38
C VAL A 60 -1.02 2.22 4.25
N VAL A 61 -1.08 1.52 3.11
CA VAL A 61 -0.24 0.32 2.90
C VAL A 61 1.24 0.70 2.91
N ALA A 62 1.61 1.83 2.31
CA ALA A 62 2.99 2.32 2.33
C ALA A 62 3.51 2.58 3.76
N ALA A 63 2.68 3.21 4.62
CA ALA A 63 3.05 3.45 6.02
C ALA A 63 3.29 2.14 6.78
N LEU A 64 2.39 1.15 6.61
CA LEU A 64 2.54 -0.17 7.23
C LEU A 64 3.79 -0.91 6.71
N LEU A 65 4.10 -0.80 5.42
CA LEU A 65 5.32 -1.36 4.85
C LEU A 65 6.60 -0.67 5.33
N ALA A 66 6.53 0.63 5.64
CA ALA A 66 7.64 1.40 6.20
C ALA A 66 7.86 1.15 7.70
N GLY A 67 6.97 0.39 8.36
CA GLY A 67 7.06 0.08 9.78
C GLY A 67 6.60 1.21 10.70
N VAL A 68 5.74 2.09 10.18
CA VAL A 68 5.13 3.21 10.93
C VAL A 68 3.89 2.75 11.70
#